data_AF-A0A9X6V445-F1
#
_entry.id   AF-A0A9X6V445-F1
#
_cell.length_a   1.000
_cell.length_b   1.000
_cell.length_c   1.000
_cell.angle_alpha   90.00
_cell.angle_beta   90.00
_cell.angle_gamma   90.00
#
_symmetry.space_group_name_H-M   'P 1'
#
loop_
_entity.id
_entity.type
_entity.pdbx_description
1 polymer ?
#
loop_
_entity_poly.entity_id
_entity_poly.type
_entity_poly.pdbx_seq_one_letter_code
_entity_poly.pdbx_strand_id
1 'polypeptide(L)'
;MKRKLITTGILAGAILSYSSNILADTHKFPDVPKWAEQSVNYLVDKQVIIGYPDGTFGSNVTLDRASAATIITKALGIEIDPKAKPSFTDSQDHWGAPYIAAAEKAG
;
A
#
# COMPACT_ATOMS: atom_id res chain seq x y z
N MET A 1 -45.71 -2.79 49.07
CA MET A 1 -44.73 -3.74 49.66
C MET A 1 -43.68 -4.07 48.61
N LYS A 2 -42.44 -3.62 48.82
CA LYS A 2 -41.23 -4.45 49.06
C LYS A 2 -40.66 -5.11 47.79
N ARG A 3 -39.70 -4.43 47.13
CA ARG A 3 -38.23 -4.72 47.02
C ARG A 3 -37.89 -5.54 45.77
N LYS A 4 -37.29 -4.88 44.75
CA LYS A 4 -35.85 -4.84 44.42
C LYS A 4 -35.28 -6.19 44.00
N LEU A 5 -34.70 -6.26 42.79
CA LEU A 5 -33.28 -6.56 42.51
C LEU A 5 -33.09 -6.66 40.98
N ILE A 6 -32.32 -5.72 40.42
CA ILE A 6 -31.77 -5.80 39.05
C ILE A 6 -30.46 -6.57 39.20
N THR A 7 -30.41 -7.80 38.70
CA THR A 7 -29.23 -8.67 38.78
C THR A 7 -28.33 -8.40 37.59
N THR A 8 -27.35 -7.54 37.80
CA THR A 8 -26.16 -7.35 36.96
C THR A 8 -25.35 -8.65 36.97
N GLY A 9 -25.51 -9.48 35.95
CA GLY A 9 -24.69 -10.67 35.72
C GLY A 9 -23.55 -10.35 34.76
N ILE A 10 -22.44 -9.82 35.28
CA ILE A 10 -21.16 -9.80 34.56
C ILE A 10 -20.69 -11.25 34.46
N LEU A 11 -20.89 -11.89 33.32
CA LEU A 11 -20.11 -13.06 32.93
C LEU A 11 -18.97 -12.56 32.06
N ALA A 12 -17.89 -12.16 32.74
CA ALA A 12 -16.58 -11.94 32.18
C ALA A 12 -16.03 -13.29 31.68
N GLY A 13 -16.44 -13.70 30.48
CA GLY A 13 -15.76 -14.73 29.72
C GLY A 13 -14.50 -14.12 29.14
N ALA A 14 -13.37 -14.31 29.82
CA ALA A 14 -12.05 -14.00 29.30
C ALA A 14 -11.80 -14.82 28.02
N ILE A 15 -12.12 -14.25 26.86
CA ILE A 15 -11.41 -14.65 25.65
C ILE A 15 -9.99 -14.12 25.82
N LEU A 16 -9.11 -15.05 26.17
CA LEU A 16 -7.67 -14.87 26.16
C LEU A 16 -7.32 -14.07 24.92
N SER A 17 -6.72 -12.91 25.17
CA SER A 17 -6.13 -12.06 24.17
C SER A 17 -5.19 -12.90 23.30
N TYR A 18 -5.64 -13.30 22.12
CA TYR A 18 -4.70 -13.52 21.04
C TYR A 18 -4.32 -12.14 20.52
N SER A 19 -3.48 -11.45 21.28
CA SER A 19 -2.56 -10.50 20.66
C SER A 19 -1.61 -11.37 19.85
N SER A 20 -1.97 -11.67 18.61
CA SER A 20 -0.95 -11.92 17.61
C SER A 20 -0.21 -10.59 17.47
N ASN A 21 0.84 -10.43 18.28
CA ASN A 21 2.01 -9.72 17.79
C ASN A 21 2.48 -10.56 16.60
N ILE A 22 1.90 -10.30 15.42
CA ILE A 22 2.57 -10.63 14.18
C ILE A 22 3.79 -9.72 14.20
N LEU A 23 4.85 -10.22 14.83
CA LEU A 23 6.19 -9.69 14.71
C LEU A 23 6.40 -9.50 13.22
N ALA A 24 6.44 -8.23 12.80
CA ALA A 24 6.61 -7.76 11.42
C ALA A 24 6.78 -8.91 10.43
N ASP A 25 5.67 -9.35 9.84
CA ASP A 25 5.75 -10.19 8.65
C ASP A 25 6.36 -9.29 7.59
N THR A 26 7.69 -9.29 7.56
CA THR A 26 8.46 -8.61 6.53
C THR A 26 7.92 -9.23 5.26
N HIS A 27 7.34 -8.44 4.35
CA HIS A 27 6.87 -8.95 3.07
C HIS A 27 8.08 -9.59 2.35
N LYS A 28 8.25 -10.91 2.49
CA LYS A 28 9.44 -11.61 2.02
C LYS A 28 9.22 -12.04 0.59
N PHE A 29 9.66 -11.18 -0.32
CA PHE A 29 9.77 -11.52 -1.73
C PHE A 29 11.03 -12.37 -1.96
N PRO A 30 10.91 -13.59 -2.51
CA PRO A 30 12.05 -14.50 -2.69
C PRO A 30 13.06 -13.99 -3.72
N ASP A 31 12.62 -13.12 -4.63
CA ASP A 31 13.41 -12.54 -5.71
C ASP A 31 14.10 -11.21 -5.33
N VAL A 32 13.88 -10.68 -4.11
CA VAL A 32 14.48 -9.41 -3.69
C VAL A 32 15.84 -9.65 -3.04
N PRO A 33 16.93 -9.02 -3.54
CA PRO A 33 18.25 -9.16 -2.94
C PRO A 33 18.32 -8.46 -1.58
N LYS A 34 19.20 -8.95 -0.69
CA LYS A 34 19.25 -8.50 0.72
C LYS A 34 19.44 -6.99 0.89
N TRP A 35 20.18 -6.34 -0.02
CA TRP A 35 20.42 -4.90 0.01
C TRP A 35 19.15 -4.07 -0.26
N ALA A 36 18.17 -4.62 -0.98
CA ALA A 36 16.94 -3.93 -1.38
C ALA A 36 15.76 -4.21 -0.43
N GLU A 37 15.85 -5.25 0.39
CA GLU A 37 14.75 -5.75 1.23
C GLU A 37 14.11 -4.65 2.09
N GLN A 38 14.91 -3.83 2.76
CA GLN A 38 14.36 -2.76 3.61
C GLN A 38 13.58 -1.72 2.82
N SER A 39 14.12 -1.29 1.66
CA SER A 39 13.47 -0.30 0.80
C SER A 39 12.19 -0.84 0.17
N VAL A 40 12.23 -2.08 -0.31
CA VAL A 40 11.05 -2.76 -0.89
C VAL A 40 9.96 -2.89 0.15
N ASN A 41 10.29 -3.43 1.33
CA ASN A 41 9.31 -3.64 2.40
C ASN A 41 8.69 -2.31 2.84
N TYR A 42 9.49 -1.25 2.97
CA TYR A 42 8.99 0.08 3.30
C TYR A 42 7.94 0.57 2.28
N LEU A 43 8.21 0.44 0.98
CA LEU A 43 7.29 0.89 -0.07
C LEU A 43 6.03 0.03 -0.17
N VAL A 44 6.13 -1.26 0.13
CA VAL A 44 4.99 -2.19 0.19
C VAL A 44 4.11 -1.90 1.40
N ASP A 45 4.71 -1.68 2.57
CA ASP A 45 3.98 -1.32 3.80
C ASP A 45 3.26 0.03 3.65
N LYS A 46 3.83 0.95 2.85
CA LYS A 46 3.19 2.22 2.47
C LYS A 46 2.19 2.11 1.32
N GLN A 47 1.95 0.91 0.81
CA GLN A 47 1.02 0.63 -0.30
C GLN A 47 1.37 1.41 -1.59
N VAL A 48 2.64 1.79 -1.75
CA VAL A 48 3.14 2.50 -2.95
C VAL A 48 3.36 1.49 -4.08
N ILE A 49 3.95 0.34 -3.75
CA ILE A 49 4.24 -0.77 -4.66
C ILE A 49 3.54 -2.02 -4.13
N ILE A 50 3.10 -2.88 -5.03
CA ILE A 50 2.56 -4.21 -4.71
C ILE A 50 3.39 -5.26 -5.44
N GLY A 51 3.57 -6.42 -4.82
CA GLY A 51 4.14 -7.59 -5.49
C GLY A 51 3.11 -8.28 -6.39
N TYR A 52 3.56 -9.37 -7.02
CA TYR A 52 2.74 -10.19 -7.88
C TYR A 52 1.95 -11.25 -7.09
N PRO A 53 0.84 -11.77 -7.64
CA PRO A 53 0.04 -12.82 -6.99
C PRO A 53 0.80 -14.13 -6.71
N ASP A 54 1.91 -14.36 -7.41
CA ASP A 54 2.78 -15.52 -7.21
C ASP A 54 3.76 -15.38 -6.02
N GLY A 55 3.72 -14.23 -5.33
CA GLY A 55 4.56 -13.94 -4.18
C GLY A 55 5.91 -13.30 -4.51
N THR A 56 6.18 -12.98 -5.78
CA THR A 56 7.40 -12.26 -6.20
C THR A 56 7.22 -10.74 -6.15
N PHE A 57 8.32 -10.00 -6.03
CA PHE A 57 8.32 -8.54 -6.20
C PHE A 57 8.39 -8.14 -7.68
N GLY A 58 9.05 -8.96 -8.50
CA GLY A 58 9.46 -8.62 -9.86
C GLY A 58 10.76 -7.83 -9.89
N SER A 59 11.74 -8.18 -9.05
CA SER A 59 12.99 -7.42 -8.90
C SER A 59 13.82 -7.29 -10.19
N ASN A 60 13.66 -8.22 -11.12
CA ASN A 60 14.31 -8.23 -12.44
C ASN A 60 13.43 -7.68 -13.56
N VAL A 61 12.22 -7.19 -13.25
CA VAL A 61 11.33 -6.60 -14.25
C VAL A 61 11.80 -5.17 -14.55
N THR A 62 11.97 -4.86 -15.84
CA THR A 62 12.31 -3.51 -16.27
C THR A 62 11.17 -2.55 -15.95
N LEU A 63 11.49 -1.47 -15.23
CA LEU A 63 10.54 -0.41 -14.91
C LEU A 63 10.42 0.57 -16.08
N ASP A 64 9.20 0.77 -16.60
CA ASP A 64 8.93 1.80 -17.59
C ASP A 64 8.72 3.19 -16.95
N ARG A 65 8.76 4.24 -17.78
CA ARG A 65 8.65 5.64 -17.32
C ARG A 65 7.31 5.95 -16.66
N ALA A 66 6.21 5.34 -17.13
CA ALA A 66 4.88 5.57 -16.58
C ALA A 66 4.70 4.91 -15.21
N SER A 67 5.27 3.72 -15.03
CA SER A 67 5.33 3.02 -13.75
C SER A 67 6.19 3.78 -12.76
N ALA A 68 7.33 4.32 -13.19
CA ALA A 68 8.14 5.21 -12.36
C ALA A 68 7.36 6.45 -11.90
N ALA A 69 6.65 7.13 -12.80
CA ALA A 69 5.79 8.28 -12.45
C ALA A 69 4.69 7.89 -11.45
N THR A 70 4.08 6.72 -11.63
CA THR A 70 3.06 6.18 -10.71
C THR A 70 3.64 5.92 -9.32
N ILE A 71 4.83 5.32 -9.24
CA ILE A 71 5.50 5.04 -7.95
C ILE A 71 5.86 6.35 -7.24
N ILE A 72 6.47 7.31 -7.96
CA ILE A 72 6.90 8.59 -7.38
C ILE A 72 5.71 9.38 -6.86
N THR A 73 4.65 9.52 -7.66
CA THR A 73 3.45 10.28 -7.26
C THR A 73 2.76 9.66 -6.05
N LYS A 74 2.66 8.33 -5.99
CA LYS A 74 2.15 7.62 -4.80
C LYS A 74 3.06 7.79 -3.58
N ALA A 75 4.38 7.67 -3.75
CA ALA A 75 5.33 7.82 -2.65
C ALA A 75 5.31 9.22 -2.04
N LEU A 76 5.07 10.24 -2.86
CA LEU A 76 4.94 11.64 -2.44
C LEU A 76 3.54 12.00 -1.94
N GLY A 77 2.56 11.09 -2.05
CA GLY A 77 1.17 11.36 -1.66
C GLY A 77 0.50 12.43 -2.51
N ILE A 78 0.88 12.55 -3.79
CA ILE A 78 0.29 13.52 -4.70
C ILE A 78 -1.13 13.10 -5.04
N GLU A 79 -2.09 14.03 -4.93
CA GLU A 79 -3.47 13.79 -5.32
C GLU A 79 -3.58 13.56 -6.84
N ILE A 80 -4.26 12.47 -7.20
CA ILE A 80 -4.42 12.06 -8.60
C ILE A 80 -5.85 12.36 -9.05
N ASP A 81 -5.99 13.27 -10.02
CA ASP A 81 -7.22 13.43 -10.78
C ASP A 81 -7.26 12.39 -11.91
N PRO A 82 -8.18 11.40 -11.89
CA PRO A 82 -8.25 10.37 -12.91
C PRO A 82 -8.59 10.90 -14.31
N LYS A 83 -9.06 12.15 -14.44
CA LYS A 83 -9.37 12.80 -15.71
C LYS A 83 -8.24 13.71 -16.21
N ALA A 84 -7.22 13.95 -15.40
CA ALA A 84 -6.09 14.77 -15.81
C ALA A 84 -5.31 14.10 -16.94
N LYS A 85 -4.89 14.91 -17.90
CA LYS A 85 -4.01 14.49 -18.99
C LYS A 85 -2.74 15.34 -18.97
N PRO A 86 -1.56 14.75 -19.25
CA PRO A 86 -0.30 15.50 -19.32
C PRO A 86 -0.27 16.41 -20.54
N SER A 87 0.76 17.26 -20.72
CA SER A 87 0.93 18.03 -21.96
C SER A 87 1.60 17.23 -23.09
N PHE A 88 2.26 16.11 -22.78
CA PHE A 88 2.97 15.29 -23.76
C PHE A 88 1.99 14.53 -24.66
N THR A 89 2.20 14.59 -25.98
CA THR A 89 1.28 14.02 -26.97
C THR A 89 1.29 12.49 -27.00
N ASP A 90 2.39 11.86 -26.58
CA ASP A 90 2.60 10.41 -26.57
C ASP A 90 2.00 9.69 -25.35
N SER A 91 1.43 10.44 -24.38
CA SER A 91 0.92 9.87 -23.12
C SER A 91 -0.53 10.28 -22.78
N GLN A 92 -1.22 10.95 -23.71
CA GLN A 92 -2.61 11.42 -23.53
C GLN A 92 -3.62 10.30 -23.28
N ASP A 93 -3.43 9.14 -23.92
CA ASP A 93 -4.35 7.99 -23.89
C ASP A 93 -3.66 6.75 -23.30
N HIS A 94 -2.67 6.97 -22.43
CA HIS A 94 -1.92 5.93 -21.74
C HIS A 94 -2.54 5.60 -20.38
N TRP A 95 -2.40 4.36 -19.88
CA TRP A 95 -2.91 3.96 -18.56
C TRP A 95 -2.36 4.83 -17.41
N GLY A 96 -1.12 5.29 -17.59
CA GLY A 96 -0.41 6.15 -16.64
C GLY A 96 -0.70 7.64 -16.78
N ALA A 97 -1.54 8.07 -17.73
CA ALA A 97 -1.82 9.47 -18.02
C ALA A 97 -2.09 10.35 -16.77
N PRO A 98 -2.98 9.96 -15.84
CA PRO A 98 -3.26 10.82 -14.68
C PRO A 98 -2.07 10.96 -13.73
N TYR A 99 -1.22 9.92 -13.62
CA TYR A 99 0.01 9.97 -12.82
C TYR A 99 1.10 10.80 -13.49
N ILE A 100 1.23 10.70 -14.82
CA ILE A 100 2.17 11.53 -15.59
C ILE A 100 1.77 13.01 -15.50
N ALA A 101 0.47 13.32 -15.62
CA ALA A 101 -0.06 14.68 -15.46
C ALA A 101 0.20 15.24 -14.05
N ALA A 102 0.01 14.40 -13.02
CA ALA A 102 0.29 14.79 -11.64
C ALA A 102 1.79 15.05 -11.40
N ALA A 103 2.66 14.19 -11.96
CA ALA A 103 4.11 14.37 -11.90
C ALA A 103 4.55 15.65 -12.63
N GLU A 104 4.05 15.89 -13.84
CA GLU A 104 4.32 17.11 -14.61
C GLU A 104 3.93 18.38 -13.84
N LYS A 105 2.76 18.38 -13.19
CA LYS A 105 2.29 19.51 -12.39
C LYS A 105 3.17 19.76 -11.16
N ALA A 106 3.82 18.72 -10.62
CA ALA A 106 4.62 18.79 -9.40
C ALA A 106 6.08 19.25 -9.64
N GLY A 107 6.59 19.16 -10.89
CA GLY A 107 7.92 19.60 -11.28
C GLY A 107 8.86 18.46 -11.64
#